data_AF-A0A9P5N8F4-F1
#
_entry.id   AF-A0A9P5N8F4-F1
#
_cell.length_a   1.000
_cell.length_b   1.000
_cell.length_c   1.000
_cell.angle_alpha   90.00
_cell.angle_beta   90.00
_cell.angle_gamma   90.00
#
_symmetry.space_group_name_H-M   'P 1'
#
loop_
_entity.id
_entity.type
_entity.pdbx_description
1 polymer ?
#
loop_
_entity_poly.entity_id
_entity_poly.type
_entity_poly.pdbx_seq_one_letter_code
_entity_poly.pdbx_strand_id
1 'polypeptide(L)'
;MAWTDSAAKKRHFEFLALHYCWWNRYSTSGKDAPSDAEPATLRKEGLRRPNTSTFTPRMSKEFQQHMKEYQLLSECFQDVFDWISETLKELLPDDYKIIGQYADILPGDGFSPAYPFSGFIINFNVSTRIHRDVNDKKLCIVMAISGDTCQGGDICFLEPGI
;
A
#
# COMPACT_ATOMS: atom_id res chain seq x y z
N MET A 1 19.31 6.50 -20.10
CA MET A 1 18.41 7.28 -19.23
C MET A 1 19.30 8.14 -18.33
N ALA A 2 19.09 9.46 -18.26
CA ALA A 2 19.93 10.32 -17.43
C ALA A 2 19.50 10.19 -15.96
N TRP A 3 20.45 9.84 -15.08
CA TRP A 3 20.21 9.77 -13.65
C TRP A 3 19.93 11.17 -13.09
N THR A 4 18.89 11.32 -12.26
CA THR A 4 18.60 12.58 -11.59
C THR A 4 19.05 12.49 -10.15
N ASP A 5 19.99 13.35 -9.75
CA ASP A 5 20.38 13.48 -8.35
C ASP A 5 19.25 14.11 -7.53
N SER A 6 18.67 13.33 -6.62
CA SER A 6 17.61 13.78 -5.72
C SER A 6 18.09 14.89 -4.78
N ALA A 7 19.38 14.92 -4.42
CA ALA A 7 19.96 15.97 -3.59
C ALA A 7 19.97 17.32 -4.32
N ALA A 8 20.20 17.33 -5.64
CA ALA A 8 20.17 18.54 -6.45
C ALA A 8 18.75 19.13 -6.56
N LYS A 9 17.72 18.29 -6.71
CA LYS A 9 16.31 18.75 -6.82
C LYS A 9 15.61 19.00 -5.49
N LYS A 10 16.15 18.52 -4.37
CA LYS A 10 15.63 18.72 -3.00
C LYS A 10 14.11 18.48 -2.93
N ARG A 11 13.34 19.52 -2.62
CA ARG A 11 11.87 19.44 -2.42
C ARG A 11 11.06 19.29 -3.70
N HIS A 12 11.69 19.45 -4.87
CA HIS A 12 11.04 19.34 -6.17
C HIS A 12 11.35 18.02 -6.88
N PHE A 13 12.04 17.09 -6.20
CA PHE A 13 12.18 15.74 -6.73
C PHE A 13 10.84 15.01 -6.63
N GLU A 14 10.35 14.54 -7.76
CA GLU A 14 9.15 13.71 -7.87
C GLU A 14 9.57 12.24 -7.84
N PHE A 15 8.95 11.49 -6.93
CA PHE A 15 9.16 10.05 -6.83
C PHE A 15 8.13 9.37 -7.72
N LEU A 16 8.59 8.70 -8.76
CA LEU A 16 7.70 7.97 -9.65
C LEU A 16 7.36 6.63 -9.00
N ALA A 17 6.08 6.45 -8.69
CA ALA A 17 5.54 5.23 -8.13
C ALA A 17 4.22 4.86 -8.80
N LEU A 18 3.99 3.55 -8.96
CA LEU A 18 2.69 2.99 -9.36
C LEU A 18 2.12 2.19 -8.19
N HIS A 19 0.96 2.62 -7.70
CA HIS A 19 0.29 1.99 -6.58
C HIS A 19 -0.75 1.00 -7.09
N TYR A 20 -0.54 -0.30 -6.86
CA TYR A 20 -1.47 -1.37 -7.18
C TYR A 20 -2.05 -1.99 -5.92
N CYS A 21 -2.93 -1.24 -5.26
CA CYS A 21 -3.46 -1.67 -3.96
C CYS A 21 -4.93 -1.31 -3.76
N TRP A 22 -5.55 -2.08 -2.88
CA TRP A 22 -6.86 -1.78 -2.33
C TRP A 22 -6.72 -0.80 -1.17
N TRP A 23 -7.30 0.38 -1.31
CA TRP A 23 -7.28 1.46 -0.35
C TRP A 23 -8.56 1.54 0.46
N ASN A 24 -8.43 1.66 1.78
CA ASN A 24 -9.50 2.06 2.68
C ASN A 24 -9.04 3.17 3.66
N ARG A 25 -8.77 4.36 3.12
CA ARG A 25 -8.20 5.49 3.90
C ARG A 25 -9.23 6.34 4.62
N TYR A 26 -10.45 6.42 4.11
CA TYR A 26 -11.45 7.39 4.56
C TYR A 26 -12.67 6.75 5.22
N SER A 27 -12.61 5.45 5.53
CA SER A 27 -13.59 4.81 6.41
C SER A 27 -13.71 5.58 7.72
N THR A 28 -14.94 5.85 8.11
CA THR A 28 -15.26 6.42 9.42
C THR A 28 -15.45 5.30 10.43
N SER A 29 -14.91 5.46 11.63
CA SER A 29 -15.25 4.58 12.75
C SER A 29 -16.73 4.72 13.09
N GLY A 30 -17.43 3.59 13.24
CA GLY A 30 -18.80 3.55 13.79
C GLY A 30 -18.84 3.60 15.32
N LYS A 31 -17.71 3.83 15.99
CA LYS A 31 -17.68 3.97 17.44
C LYS A 31 -18.55 5.15 17.86
N ASP A 32 -19.44 4.90 18.81
CA ASP A 32 -20.41 5.87 19.33
C ASP A 32 -21.45 6.35 18.30
N ALA A 33 -21.58 5.67 17.15
CA ALA A 33 -22.66 5.92 16.21
C ALA A 33 -24.01 5.50 16.83
N PRO A 34 -25.08 6.29 16.68
CA PRO A 34 -26.42 5.91 17.15
C PRO A 34 -26.88 4.62 16.47
N SER A 35 -27.45 3.70 17.24
CA SER A 35 -27.92 2.39 16.73
C SER A 35 -29.21 2.49 15.93
N ASP A 36 -29.93 3.61 16.04
CA ASP A 36 -31.23 3.88 15.44
C ASP A 36 -31.16 4.85 14.25
N ALA A 37 -29.97 5.36 13.92
CA ALA A 37 -29.75 6.28 12.82
C ALA A 37 -29.17 5.56 11.59
N GLU A 38 -29.72 5.86 10.42
CA GLU A 38 -29.19 5.38 9.14
C GLU A 38 -27.73 5.88 8.95
N PRO A 39 -26.73 5.00 8.81
CA PRO A 39 -25.32 5.40 8.72
C PRO A 39 -25.04 6.43 7.63
N ALA A 40 -25.75 6.38 6.50
CA ALA A 40 -25.60 7.34 5.41
C ALA A 40 -26.06 8.78 5.76
N THR A 41 -26.82 8.93 6.85
CA THR A 41 -27.32 10.21 7.37
C THR A 41 -26.43 10.81 8.45
N LEU A 42 -25.52 10.03 9.02
CA LEU A 42 -24.63 10.47 10.10
C LEU A 42 -23.66 11.55 9.62
N ARG A 43 -23.54 12.60 10.44
CA ARG A 43 -22.61 13.70 10.24
C ARG A 43 -21.97 14.07 11.56
N LYS A 44 -20.66 14.29 11.52
CA LYS A 44 -19.94 14.84 12.66
C LYS A 44 -20.12 16.36 12.66
N GLU A 45 -20.64 16.89 13.76
CA GLU A 45 -20.88 18.32 13.93
C GLU A 45 -19.60 19.13 13.70
N GLY A 46 -19.72 20.28 13.02
CA GLY A 46 -18.57 21.14 12.67
C GLY A 46 -17.68 20.62 11.54
N LEU A 47 -17.92 19.42 11.00
CA LEU A 47 -17.17 18.89 9.85
C LEU A 47 -17.98 18.92 8.56
N ARG A 48 -17.28 19.15 7.45
CA ARG A 48 -17.87 19.07 6.11
C ARG A 48 -18.37 17.65 5.85
N ARG A 49 -19.48 17.52 5.13
CA ARG A 49 -20.00 16.21 4.71
C ARG A 49 -18.89 15.44 3.99
N PRO A 50 -18.46 14.27 4.50
CA PRO A 50 -17.44 13.48 3.85
C PRO A 50 -17.99 12.85 2.57
N ASN A 51 -17.11 12.57 1.61
CA ASN A 51 -17.50 11.83 0.42
C ASN A 51 -17.71 10.36 0.78
N THR A 52 -18.95 9.94 0.94
CA THR A 52 -19.31 8.58 1.39
C THR A 52 -18.87 7.50 0.40
N SER A 53 -18.68 7.81 -0.89
CA SER A 53 -18.11 6.84 -1.85
C SER A 53 -16.66 6.46 -1.57
N THR A 54 -16.01 7.18 -0.64
CA THR A 54 -14.63 6.88 -0.24
C THR A 54 -14.54 6.05 1.04
N PHE A 55 -15.68 5.66 1.62
CA PHE A 55 -15.77 4.88 2.85
C PHE A 55 -15.65 3.38 2.61
N THR A 56 -15.80 2.94 1.37
CA THR A 56 -15.55 1.55 1.01
C THR A 56 -14.10 1.36 0.58
N PRO A 57 -13.51 0.18 0.87
CA PRO A 57 -12.30 -0.24 0.19
C PRO A 57 -12.47 -0.13 -1.33
N ARG A 58 -11.44 0.32 -2.02
CA ARG A 58 -11.46 0.47 -3.48
C ARG A 58 -10.06 0.40 -4.05
N MET A 59 -9.94 0.01 -5.31
CA MET A 59 -8.68 0.08 -6.03
C MET A 59 -8.16 1.53 -6.06
N SER A 60 -6.84 1.69 -5.92
CA SER A 60 -6.15 2.96 -6.19
C SER A 60 -6.45 3.45 -7.62
N LYS A 61 -6.19 4.73 -7.87
CA LYS A 61 -6.43 5.33 -9.19
C LYS A 61 -5.53 4.68 -10.25
N GLU A 62 -4.27 4.48 -9.92
CA GLU A 62 -3.27 3.86 -10.80
C GLU A 62 -3.66 2.43 -11.14
N PHE A 63 -4.17 1.66 -10.16
CA PHE A 63 -4.68 0.32 -10.41
C PHE A 63 -5.83 0.34 -11.42
N GLN A 64 -6.84 1.19 -11.23
CA GLN A 64 -7.97 1.29 -12.17
C GLN A 64 -7.53 1.74 -13.59
N GLN A 65 -6.52 2.59 -13.69
CA GLN A 65 -6.04 3.14 -14.97
C GLN A 65 -5.06 2.22 -15.71
N HIS A 66 -4.37 1.35 -14.98
CA HIS A 66 -3.27 0.51 -15.49
C HIS A 66 -3.50 -0.98 -15.17
N MET A 67 -4.73 -1.44 -15.41
CA MET A 67 -5.13 -2.84 -15.13
C MET A 67 -4.31 -3.87 -15.91
N LYS A 68 -3.90 -3.54 -17.14
CA LYS A 68 -3.09 -4.44 -17.97
C LYS A 68 -1.70 -4.63 -17.38
N GLU A 69 -1.07 -3.52 -16.98
CA GLU A 69 0.24 -3.54 -16.32
C GLU A 69 0.15 -4.26 -14.97
N TYR A 70 -0.92 -4.05 -14.21
CA TYR A 70 -1.18 -4.81 -12.99
C TYR A 70 -1.18 -6.32 -13.24
N GLN A 71 -1.93 -6.79 -14.24
CA GLN A 71 -2.02 -8.22 -14.58
C GLN A 71 -0.64 -8.78 -14.96
N LEU A 72 0.07 -8.10 -15.86
CA LEU A 72 1.41 -8.51 -16.28
C LEU A 72 2.39 -8.57 -15.09
N LEU A 73 2.40 -7.56 -14.23
CA LEU A 73 3.27 -7.53 -13.06
C LEU A 73 2.88 -8.61 -12.05
N SER A 74 1.59 -8.89 -11.89
CA SER A 74 1.09 -9.96 -11.02
C SER A 74 1.59 -11.32 -11.49
N GLU A 75 1.53 -11.57 -12.80
CA GLU A 75 2.06 -12.80 -13.41
C GLU A 75 3.58 -12.88 -13.29
N CYS A 76 4.31 -11.80 -13.62
CA CYS A 76 5.77 -11.79 -13.56
C CYS A 76 6.33 -11.95 -12.14
N PHE A 77 5.63 -11.45 -11.12
CA PHE A 77 6.08 -11.51 -9.73
C PHE A 77 5.40 -12.61 -8.92
N GLN A 78 4.61 -13.50 -9.53
CA GLN A 78 3.86 -14.52 -8.82
C GLN A 78 4.76 -15.36 -7.90
N ASP A 79 5.88 -15.90 -8.44
CA ASP A 79 6.83 -16.70 -7.66
C ASP A 79 7.44 -15.91 -6.48
N VAL A 80 7.66 -14.60 -6.67
CA VAL A 80 8.18 -13.72 -5.63
C VAL A 80 7.15 -13.49 -4.54
N PHE A 81 5.89 -13.27 -4.92
CA PHE A 81 4.79 -13.09 -3.96
C PHE A 81 4.50 -14.36 -3.18
N ASP A 82 4.51 -15.52 -3.83
CA ASP A 82 4.33 -16.81 -3.16
C ASP A 82 5.46 -17.07 -2.15
N TRP A 83 6.71 -16.81 -2.56
CA TRP A 83 7.85 -16.92 -1.66
C TRP A 83 7.74 -15.96 -0.46
N ILE A 84 7.36 -14.70 -0.68
CA ILE A 84 7.13 -13.72 0.40
C ILE A 84 6.03 -14.20 1.35
N SER A 85 4.91 -14.68 0.81
CA SER A 85 3.76 -15.16 1.58
C SER A 85 4.16 -16.31 2.50
N GLU A 86 4.78 -17.36 1.94
CA GLU A 86 5.21 -18.52 2.72
C GLU A 86 6.29 -18.15 3.75
N THR A 87 7.25 -17.29 3.37
CA THR A 87 8.29 -16.82 4.29
C THR A 87 7.68 -16.05 5.47
N LEU A 88 6.72 -15.15 5.22
CA LEU A 88 6.04 -14.42 6.30
C LEU A 88 5.22 -15.34 7.18
N LYS A 89 4.54 -16.32 6.59
CA LYS A 89 3.72 -17.29 7.32
C LYS A 89 4.56 -18.16 8.25
N GLU A 90 5.78 -18.52 7.82
CA GLU A 90 6.73 -19.28 8.63
C GLU A 90 7.36 -18.41 9.74
N LEU A 91 7.86 -17.23 9.39
CA LEU A 91 8.65 -16.41 10.31
C LEU A 91 7.81 -15.56 11.26
N LEU A 92 6.65 -15.08 10.80
CA LEU A 92 5.78 -14.12 11.50
C LEU A 92 4.28 -14.52 11.38
N PRO A 93 3.88 -15.72 11.83
CA PRO A 93 2.53 -16.26 11.60
C PRO A 93 1.41 -15.39 12.18
N ASP A 94 1.64 -14.75 13.33
CA ASP A 94 0.64 -13.89 13.97
C ASP A 94 0.41 -12.60 13.18
N ASP A 95 1.48 -11.95 12.72
CA ASP A 95 1.39 -10.75 11.89
C ASP A 95 0.83 -11.09 10.50
N TYR A 96 1.23 -12.22 9.91
CA TYR A 96 0.66 -12.73 8.66
C TYR A 96 -0.86 -12.82 8.73
N LYS A 97 -1.39 -13.42 9.81
CA LYS A 97 -2.83 -13.52 10.05
C LYS A 97 -3.49 -12.16 10.21
N ILE A 98 -2.87 -11.23 10.95
CA ILE A 98 -3.43 -9.89 11.17
C ILE A 98 -3.49 -9.09 9.86
N ILE A 99 -2.47 -9.19 9.01
CA ILE A 99 -2.40 -8.46 7.75
C ILE A 99 -3.40 -9.06 6.75
N GLY A 100 -3.47 -10.40 6.67
CA GLY A 100 -4.37 -11.13 5.79
C GLY A 100 -5.84 -10.80 6.02
N GLN A 101 -6.26 -10.49 7.25
CA GLN A 101 -7.64 -10.12 7.59
C GLN A 101 -8.23 -9.03 6.70
N TYR A 102 -7.43 -8.05 6.27
CA TYR A 102 -7.92 -6.99 5.39
C TYR A 102 -7.99 -7.45 3.93
N ALA A 103 -7.03 -8.28 3.49
CA ALA A 103 -7.03 -8.88 2.16
C ALA A 103 -8.17 -9.91 1.99
N ASP A 104 -8.59 -10.58 3.07
CA ASP A 104 -9.66 -11.58 3.06
C ASP A 104 -11.07 -10.98 2.85
N ILE A 105 -11.24 -9.67 3.09
CA ILE A 105 -12.54 -8.98 3.04
C ILE A 105 -12.61 -7.90 1.95
N LEU A 106 -11.77 -8.04 0.91
CA LEU A 106 -11.79 -7.11 -0.21
C LEU A 106 -13.14 -7.17 -0.95
N PRO A 107 -13.66 -6.03 -1.42
CA PRO A 107 -14.99 -5.94 -1.98
C PRO A 107 -15.06 -6.63 -3.35
N GLY A 108 -16.23 -7.21 -3.64
CA GLY A 108 -16.49 -7.83 -4.94
C GLY A 108 -15.68 -9.09 -5.20
N ASP A 109 -15.39 -9.87 -4.14
CA ASP A 109 -14.53 -11.06 -4.20
C ASP A 109 -13.13 -10.73 -4.73
N GLY A 110 -12.66 -9.53 -4.39
CA GLY A 110 -11.37 -9.02 -4.81
C GLY A 110 -10.23 -9.86 -4.23
N PHE A 111 -9.20 -10.08 -5.03
CA PHE A 111 -8.01 -10.80 -4.62
C PHE A 111 -6.77 -9.93 -4.81
N SER A 112 -5.79 -10.08 -3.91
CA SER A 112 -4.47 -9.48 -4.08
C SER A 112 -3.42 -10.57 -4.38
N PRO A 113 -2.67 -10.46 -5.49
CA PRO A 113 -1.60 -11.40 -5.82
C PRO A 113 -0.45 -11.35 -4.81
N ALA A 114 -0.33 -10.25 -4.05
CA ALA A 114 0.66 -10.08 -3.00
C ALA A 114 0.12 -10.48 -1.62
N TYR A 115 -0.84 -11.42 -1.53
CA TYR A 115 -1.36 -11.91 -0.26
C TYR A 115 -0.19 -12.32 0.68
N PRO A 116 -0.19 -11.93 1.97
CA PRO A 116 -1.32 -11.40 2.77
C PRO A 116 -1.56 -9.90 2.62
N PHE A 117 -0.76 -9.17 1.83
CA PHE A 117 -0.94 -7.74 1.63
C PHE A 117 -2.14 -7.46 0.71
N SER A 118 -2.70 -6.25 0.81
CA SER A 118 -3.80 -5.80 -0.04
C SER A 118 -3.36 -5.21 -1.38
N GLY A 119 -2.08 -5.36 -1.72
CA GLY A 119 -1.49 -4.86 -2.95
C GLY A 119 0.01 -4.65 -2.86
N PHE A 120 0.58 -4.10 -3.93
CA PHE A 120 2.00 -3.81 -4.05
C PHE A 120 2.23 -2.45 -4.73
N ILE A 121 3.43 -1.90 -4.56
CA ILE A 121 3.82 -0.60 -5.12
C ILE A 121 5.13 -0.79 -5.89
N ILE A 122 5.19 -0.26 -7.12
CA ILE A 122 6.43 -0.21 -7.90
C ILE A 122 7.01 1.19 -7.81
N ASN A 123 8.17 1.33 -7.17
CA ASN A 123 8.92 2.58 -7.11
C ASN A 123 10.04 2.56 -8.15
N PHE A 124 10.06 3.55 -9.04
CA PHE A 124 11.09 3.66 -10.08
C PHE A 124 12.23 4.55 -9.60
N ASN A 125 13.47 4.12 -9.87
CA ASN A 125 14.68 4.80 -9.40
C ASN A 125 14.65 5.06 -7.88
N VAL A 126 14.29 4.00 -7.14
CA VAL A 126 13.96 3.93 -5.71
C VAL A 126 14.67 5.04 -4.92
N SER A 127 13.92 6.12 -4.70
CA SER A 127 14.30 7.23 -3.85
C SER A 127 13.04 7.63 -3.11
N THR A 128 13.15 7.95 -1.84
CA THR A 128 12.03 8.45 -1.04
C THR A 128 12.56 9.55 -0.13
N ARG A 129 11.66 10.38 0.38
CA ARG A 129 12.00 11.20 1.55
C ARG A 129 11.90 10.32 2.79
N ILE A 130 12.59 10.72 3.84
CA ILE A 130 12.34 10.15 5.15
C ILE A 130 10.85 10.28 5.50
N HIS A 131 10.19 9.16 5.76
CA HIS A 131 8.80 9.08 6.18
C HIS A 131 8.53 7.77 6.91
N ARG A 132 7.33 7.68 7.50
CA ARG A 132 6.74 6.44 7.99
C ARG A 132 5.41 6.25 7.27
N ASP A 133 5.13 5.03 6.85
CA ASP A 133 3.82 4.66 6.31
C ASP A 133 2.81 4.53 7.44
N VAL A 134 2.35 5.67 7.93
CA VAL A 134 1.44 5.79 9.10
C VAL A 134 0.09 5.10 8.91
N ASN A 135 -0.24 4.68 7.69
CA ASN A 135 -1.50 3.99 7.38
C ASN A 135 -1.33 2.48 7.27
N ASP A 136 -0.10 1.96 7.34
CA ASP A 136 0.13 0.52 7.34
C ASP A 136 -0.26 -0.06 8.69
N LYS A 137 -0.89 -1.24 8.66
CA LYS A 137 -1.45 -1.84 9.86
C LYS A 137 -0.39 -2.41 10.80
N LYS A 138 0.66 -3.01 10.22
CA LYS A 138 1.70 -3.74 10.95
C LYS A 138 3.06 -3.62 10.28
N LEU A 139 3.21 -4.25 9.12
CA LEU A 139 4.46 -4.30 8.37
C LEU A 139 4.20 -4.09 6.88
N CYS A 140 5.24 -3.65 6.20
CA CYS A 140 5.38 -3.68 4.76
C CYS A 140 6.69 -4.40 4.42
N ILE A 141 6.77 -4.98 3.22
CA ILE A 141 8.00 -5.56 2.70
C ILE A 141 8.53 -4.64 1.61
N VAL A 142 9.82 -4.33 1.70
CA VAL A 142 10.55 -3.59 0.68
C VAL A 142 11.54 -4.54 0.03
N MET A 143 11.40 -4.73 -1.27
CA MET A 143 12.34 -5.48 -2.09
C MET A 143 12.92 -4.55 -3.16
N ALA A 144 14.25 -4.40 -3.15
CA ALA A 144 14.96 -3.66 -4.18
C ALA A 144 15.29 -4.60 -5.34
N ILE A 145 14.89 -4.23 -6.55
CA ILE A 145 15.25 -4.94 -7.79
C ILE A 145 16.15 -4.02 -8.60
N SER A 146 17.37 -4.46 -8.85
CA SER A 146 18.39 -3.70 -9.58
C SER A 146 19.17 -4.59 -10.54
N GLY A 147 19.64 -4.02 -11.65
CA GLY A 147 20.59 -4.68 -12.54
C GLY A 147 21.99 -4.77 -11.95
N ASP A 148 22.82 -5.60 -12.57
CA ASP A 148 24.25 -5.81 -12.26
C ASP A 148 25.11 -4.54 -12.28
N THR A 149 24.69 -3.54 -13.06
CA THR A 149 25.36 -2.25 -13.20
C THR A 149 24.92 -1.21 -12.15
N CYS A 150 23.93 -1.52 -11.32
CA CYS A 150 23.50 -0.61 -10.27
C CYS A 150 24.51 -0.66 -9.11
N GLN A 151 24.98 0.51 -8.69
CA GLN A 151 25.95 0.65 -7.60
C GLN A 151 25.42 1.60 -6.52
N GLY A 152 25.65 1.22 -5.26
CA GLY A 152 25.17 1.96 -4.11
C GLY A 152 23.67 1.78 -3.86
N GLY A 153 23.10 2.68 -3.05
CA GLY A 153 21.72 2.58 -2.57
C GLY A 153 21.61 1.64 -1.37
N ASP A 154 20.87 2.07 -0.35
CA ASP A 154 20.59 1.25 0.82
C ASP A 154 19.24 1.69 1.42
N ILE A 155 18.62 0.80 2.19
CA ILE A 155 17.49 1.17 3.04
C ILE A 155 18.02 1.93 4.25
N CYS A 156 17.78 3.24 4.28
CA CYS A 156 18.28 4.10 5.34
C CYS A 156 17.23 4.31 6.43
N PHE A 157 17.56 3.90 7.66
CA PHE A 157 16.77 4.21 8.84
C PHE A 157 17.40 5.38 9.59
N LEU A 158 16.66 6.48 9.78
CA LEU A 158 17.12 7.58 10.66
C LEU A 158 17.03 7.17 12.14
N GLU A 159 15.90 6.55 12.49
CA GLU A 159 15.66 5.93 13.79
C GLU A 159 15.12 4.54 13.51
N PRO A 160 15.77 3.45 13.98
CA PRO A 160 15.34 2.09 13.68
C PRO A 160 13.98 1.71 14.30
N GLY A 161 13.34 2.61 15.05
CA GLY A 161 11.92 2.49 15.40
C GLY A 161 11.51 1.18 16.06
N ILE A 162 12.43 0.55 16.79
CA ILE A 162 12.14 -0.51 17.76
C ILE A 162 11.47 0.13 18.97
#